data_AF-A0A6Y0E9P6-F1
#
_entry.id   AF-A0A6Y0E9P6-F1
#
_cell.length_a   1.000
_cell.length_b   1.000
_cell.length_c   1.000
_cell.angle_alpha   90.00
_cell.angle_beta   90.00
_cell.angle_gamma   90.00
#
_symmetry.space_group_name_H-M   'P 1'
#
loop_
_entity.id
_entity.type
_entity.pdbx_description
1 polymer ?
#
loop_
_entity_poly.entity_id
_entity_poly.type
_entity_poly.pdbx_seq_one_letter_code
_entity_poly.pdbx_strand_id
1 'polypeptide(L)'
;QFSRLLPYRDYNQESGLFMNDTTMGFMLEAIPINGANESIVEALDHMLRTKLPRGIPLCIHLMSSQLVGDRIEYGLREFSWSGEQAERFNAITRAYYMKAAATQFPLPEGMNLPLTLRHYRVFISYCSPSKKKSRADILEMENLVKIIRASFHGAKITTQTV
;
A
#
# COMPACT_ATOMS: atom_id res chain seq x y z
N GLN A 1 -17.63 22.52 -15.22
CA GLN A 1 -17.36 21.07 -15.23
C GLN A 1 -16.27 20.78 -14.20
N PHE A 2 -16.53 19.90 -13.23
CA PHE A 2 -15.64 19.60 -12.09
C PHE A 2 -14.23 19.11 -12.51
N SER A 3 -14.13 18.50 -13.69
CA SER A 3 -12.87 18.00 -14.28
C SER A 3 -11.80 19.07 -14.49
N ARG A 4 -12.14 20.36 -14.55
CA ARG A 4 -11.15 21.45 -14.68
C ARG A 4 -10.52 21.86 -13.34
N LEU A 5 -11.08 21.41 -12.21
CA LEU A 5 -10.57 21.72 -10.86
C LEU A 5 -9.43 20.79 -10.45
N LEU A 6 -9.34 19.61 -11.06
CA LEU A 6 -8.28 18.65 -10.78
C LEU A 6 -7.15 18.82 -11.80
N PRO A 7 -5.89 18.82 -11.35
CA PRO A 7 -4.74 19.05 -12.24
C PRO A 7 -4.42 17.81 -13.09
N TYR A 8 -5.02 16.67 -12.80
CA TYR A 8 -4.80 15.40 -13.50
C TYR A 8 -5.27 15.46 -14.97
N ARG A 9 -4.44 14.95 -15.87
CA ARG A 9 -4.67 14.99 -17.32
C ARG A 9 -4.71 13.61 -17.96
N ASP A 10 -3.78 12.74 -17.61
CA ASP A 10 -3.66 11.44 -18.27
C ASP A 10 -2.94 10.42 -17.38
N TYR A 11 -3.10 9.14 -17.71
CA TYR A 11 -2.35 8.03 -17.12
C TYR A 11 -1.95 7.02 -18.18
N ASN A 12 -0.64 6.80 -18.28
CA ASN A 12 -0.09 5.77 -19.14
C ASN A 12 -0.06 4.45 -18.36
N GLN A 13 -0.92 3.51 -18.75
CA GLN A 13 -1.03 2.19 -18.12
C GLN A 13 0.22 1.31 -18.32
N GLU A 14 0.96 1.49 -19.42
CA GLU A 14 2.15 0.69 -19.72
C GLU A 14 3.32 1.10 -18.82
N SER A 15 3.54 2.41 -18.64
CA SER A 15 4.62 2.93 -17.79
C SER A 15 4.22 3.12 -16.32
N GLY A 16 2.91 3.19 -16.02
CA GLY A 16 2.41 3.48 -14.68
C GLY A 16 2.56 4.93 -14.25
N LEU A 17 2.76 5.84 -15.22
CA LEU A 17 2.97 7.26 -14.96
C LEU A 17 1.67 8.03 -15.11
N PHE A 18 1.38 8.91 -14.14
CA PHE A 18 0.33 9.91 -14.27
C PHE A 18 0.91 11.27 -14.68
N MET A 19 0.11 12.02 -15.42
CA MET A 19 0.44 13.36 -15.90
C MET A 19 -0.55 14.35 -15.33
N ASN A 20 -0.05 15.40 -14.70
CA ASN A 20 -0.82 16.56 -14.28
C ASN A 20 -0.48 17.77 -15.16
N ASP A 21 -1.14 18.89 -14.96
CA ASP A 21 -0.87 20.15 -15.70
C ASP A 21 0.61 20.52 -15.73
N THR A 22 1.23 20.60 -14.56
CA THR A 22 2.62 21.10 -14.40
C THR A 22 3.57 20.06 -13.84
N THR A 23 3.07 18.89 -13.46
CA THR A 23 3.86 17.81 -12.86
C THR A 23 3.59 16.48 -13.55
N MET A 24 4.50 15.54 -13.36
CA MET A 24 4.27 14.14 -13.70
C MET A 24 4.87 13.26 -12.60
N GLY A 25 4.39 12.04 -12.50
CA GLY A 25 4.75 11.20 -11.38
C GLY A 25 4.28 9.77 -11.54
N PHE A 26 4.47 9.01 -10.48
CA PHE A 26 4.03 7.63 -10.40
C PHE A 26 3.46 7.35 -9.02
N MET A 27 2.68 6.27 -8.93
CA MET A 27 2.16 5.74 -7.69
C MET A 27 2.44 4.25 -7.64
N LEU A 28 3.06 3.81 -6.55
CA LEU A 28 3.28 2.40 -6.24
C LEU A 28 2.43 2.03 -5.05
N GLU A 29 1.87 0.82 -5.09
CA GLU A 29 1.36 0.16 -3.90
C GLU A 29 2.42 -0.79 -3.35
N ALA A 30 2.65 -0.72 -2.05
CA ALA A 30 3.54 -1.59 -1.30
C ALA A 30 2.73 -2.41 -0.28
N ILE A 31 3.20 -3.64 -0.07
CA ILE A 31 2.71 -4.47 1.04
C ILE A 31 3.43 -4.02 2.32
N PRO A 32 2.72 -3.63 3.39
CA PRO A 32 3.34 -3.30 4.65
C PRO A 32 4.03 -4.55 5.23
N ILE A 33 5.28 -4.38 5.67
CA ILE A 33 6.03 -5.45 6.33
C ILE A 33 5.74 -5.46 7.83
N ASN A 34 5.69 -6.65 8.41
CA ASN A 34 5.67 -6.86 9.85
C ASN A 34 7.11 -7.11 10.35
N GLY A 35 7.53 -6.37 11.39
CA GLY A 35 8.84 -6.59 12.01
C GLY A 35 10.02 -6.11 11.16
N ALA A 36 10.13 -4.79 10.96
CA ALA A 36 11.33 -4.20 10.36
C ALA A 36 12.56 -4.41 11.26
N ASN A 37 13.72 -4.69 10.66
CA ASN A 37 15.00 -4.76 11.34
C ASN A 37 15.92 -3.60 10.90
N GLU A 38 17.07 -3.45 11.55
CA GLU A 38 18.05 -2.39 11.23
C GLU A 38 18.45 -2.39 9.75
N SER A 39 18.70 -3.55 9.16
CA SER A 39 19.08 -3.64 7.75
C SER A 39 18.04 -3.07 6.78
N ILE A 40 16.74 -3.20 7.10
CA ILE A 40 15.67 -2.63 6.27
C ILE A 40 15.64 -1.11 6.43
N VAL A 41 15.82 -0.62 7.65
CA VAL A 41 15.88 0.82 7.93
C VAL A 41 17.05 1.46 7.21
N GLU A 42 18.23 0.85 7.25
CA GLU A 42 19.42 1.32 6.53
C GLU A 42 19.22 1.31 5.01
N ALA A 43 18.60 0.25 4.46
CA ALA A 43 18.31 0.18 3.03
C ALA A 43 17.38 1.31 2.57
N LEU A 44 16.34 1.61 3.37
CA LEU A 44 15.42 2.71 3.09
C LEU A 44 16.10 4.08 3.24
N ASP A 45 16.89 4.29 4.30
CA ASP A 45 17.66 5.54 4.49
C ASP A 45 18.63 5.77 3.33
N HIS A 46 19.37 4.73 2.91
CA HIS A 46 20.26 4.80 1.76
C HIS A 46 19.52 5.15 0.46
N MET A 47 18.35 4.54 0.23
CA MET A 47 17.51 4.87 -0.93
C MET A 47 17.09 6.35 -0.92
N LEU A 48 16.59 6.85 0.21
CA LEU A 48 16.15 8.23 0.34
C LEU A 48 17.28 9.22 0.09
N ARG A 49 18.51 8.90 0.53
CA ARG A 49 19.69 9.77 0.39
C ARG A 49 20.29 9.78 -1.01
N THR A 50 20.29 8.62 -1.69
CA THR A 50 21.12 8.42 -2.89
C THR A 50 20.32 8.27 -4.19
N LYS A 51 19.07 7.83 -4.11
CA LYS A 51 18.26 7.48 -5.29
C LYS A 51 17.15 8.48 -5.59
N LEU A 52 16.71 9.24 -4.59
CA LEU A 52 15.68 10.27 -4.79
C LEU A 52 16.31 11.63 -5.11
N PRO A 53 15.74 12.37 -6.09
CA PRO A 53 16.11 13.75 -6.32
C PRO A 53 15.87 14.63 -5.09
N ARG A 54 16.79 15.57 -4.83
CA ARG A 54 16.68 16.50 -3.70
C ARG A 54 15.59 17.54 -3.95
N GLY A 55 14.89 17.92 -2.88
CA GLY A 55 13.88 18.98 -2.93
C GLY A 55 12.55 18.56 -3.58
N ILE A 56 12.40 17.28 -3.91
CA ILE A 56 11.15 16.74 -4.46
C ILE A 56 10.52 15.79 -3.42
N PRO A 57 9.26 16.02 -3.01
CA PRO A 57 8.63 15.22 -1.98
C PRO A 57 8.31 13.80 -2.48
N LEU A 58 8.62 12.81 -1.64
CA LEU A 58 8.06 11.47 -1.70
C LEU A 58 6.97 11.38 -0.63
N CYS A 59 5.75 11.01 -1.00
CA CYS A 59 4.66 10.83 -0.05
C CYS A 59 4.37 9.35 0.16
N ILE A 60 4.19 8.96 1.42
CA ILE A 60 3.84 7.59 1.82
C ILE A 60 2.51 7.66 2.57
N HIS A 61 1.51 6.93 2.09
CA HIS A 61 0.17 6.90 2.64
C HIS A 61 -0.16 5.49 3.11
N LEU A 62 -0.29 5.30 4.43
CA LEU A 62 -0.85 4.08 5.00
C LEU A 62 -2.37 4.21 5.02
N MET A 63 -3.05 3.42 4.21
CA MET A 63 -4.51 3.33 4.20
C MET A 63 -4.96 2.09 4.97
N SER A 64 -6.01 2.22 5.77
CA SER A 64 -6.65 1.12 6.48
C SER A 64 -8.12 1.02 6.12
N SER A 65 -8.61 -0.19 5.85
CA SER A 65 -10.01 -0.46 5.52
C SER A 65 -10.59 -1.56 6.41
N GLN A 66 -11.85 -1.37 6.82
CA GLN A 66 -12.67 -2.40 7.51
C GLN A 66 -13.29 -3.40 6.54
N LEU A 67 -13.24 -3.14 5.23
CA LEU A 67 -13.84 -4.00 4.22
C LEU A 67 -12.93 -5.21 3.96
N VAL A 68 -12.90 -6.12 4.95
CA VAL A 68 -12.08 -7.34 4.96
C VAL A 68 -12.92 -8.61 4.89
N GLY A 69 -14.23 -8.52 4.66
CA GLY A 69 -15.14 -9.67 4.69
C GLY A 69 -14.69 -10.83 3.80
N ASP A 70 -14.41 -10.54 2.52
CA ASP A 70 -13.95 -11.55 1.56
C ASP A 70 -12.57 -12.13 1.93
N ARG A 71 -11.70 -11.31 2.53
CA ARG A 71 -10.36 -11.74 2.98
C ARG A 71 -10.45 -12.66 4.19
N ILE A 72 -11.36 -12.36 5.12
CA ILE A 72 -11.66 -13.22 6.27
C ILE A 72 -12.21 -14.55 5.75
N GLU A 73 -13.18 -14.52 4.83
CA GLU A 73 -13.78 -15.74 4.27
C GLU A 73 -12.74 -16.60 3.56
N TYR A 74 -11.91 -15.99 2.70
CA TYR A 74 -10.82 -16.67 2.02
C TYR A 74 -9.83 -17.29 3.01
N GLY A 75 -9.40 -16.52 4.03
CA GLY A 75 -8.43 -16.99 5.02
C GLY A 75 -8.98 -18.10 5.92
N LEU A 76 -10.27 -18.07 6.27
CA LEU A 76 -10.91 -19.09 7.11
C LEU A 76 -11.20 -20.40 6.37
N ARG A 77 -11.20 -20.38 5.03
CA ARG A 77 -11.47 -21.57 4.22
C ARG A 77 -10.52 -22.72 4.53
N GLU A 78 -9.24 -22.42 4.78
CA GLU A 78 -8.22 -23.43 5.09
C GLU A 78 -8.30 -23.93 6.54
N PHE A 79 -8.94 -23.18 7.44
CA PHE A 79 -9.08 -23.49 8.87
C PHE A 79 -10.51 -23.86 9.26
N SER A 80 -11.33 -24.24 8.28
CA SER A 80 -12.74 -24.56 8.53
C SER A 80 -12.86 -25.83 9.36
N TRP A 81 -13.71 -25.78 10.39
CA TRP A 81 -14.07 -26.92 11.22
C TRP A 81 -14.76 -28.00 10.40
N SER A 82 -14.50 -29.26 10.74
CA SER A 82 -15.13 -30.45 10.17
C SER A 82 -15.90 -31.25 11.23
N GLY A 83 -16.78 -32.15 10.80
CA GLY A 83 -17.57 -33.02 11.68
C GLY A 83 -18.97 -32.46 11.97
N GLU A 84 -19.68 -33.08 12.92
CA GLU A 84 -21.11 -32.82 13.18
C GLU A 84 -21.40 -31.36 13.56
N GLN A 85 -20.49 -30.70 14.29
CA GLN A 85 -20.65 -29.32 14.74
C GLN A 85 -19.95 -28.29 13.84
N ALA A 86 -19.48 -28.70 12.66
CA ALA A 86 -18.72 -27.85 11.74
C ALA A 86 -19.42 -26.53 11.44
N GLU A 87 -20.69 -26.59 11.06
CA GLU A 87 -21.48 -25.40 10.70
C GLU A 87 -21.52 -24.38 11.85
N ARG A 88 -21.82 -24.86 13.06
CA ARG A 88 -21.87 -24.03 14.27
C ARG A 88 -20.52 -23.37 14.57
N PHE A 89 -19.43 -24.13 14.56
CA PHE A 89 -18.12 -23.59 14.90
C PHE A 89 -17.59 -22.65 13.82
N ASN A 90 -17.79 -22.97 12.54
CA ASN A 90 -17.46 -22.06 11.44
C ASN A 90 -18.23 -20.74 11.54
N ALA A 91 -19.53 -20.78 11.88
CA ALA A 91 -20.32 -19.57 12.09
C ALA A 91 -19.78 -18.71 13.26
N ILE A 92 -19.39 -19.33 14.37
CA ILE A 92 -18.79 -18.65 15.53
C ILE A 92 -17.44 -18.04 15.17
N THR A 93 -16.54 -18.81 14.55
CA THR A 93 -15.22 -18.34 14.12
C THR A 93 -15.35 -17.17 13.15
N ARG A 94 -16.24 -17.26 12.16
CA ARG A 94 -16.52 -16.18 11.23
C ARG A 94 -17.02 -14.92 11.95
N ALA A 95 -17.98 -15.06 12.86
CA ALA A 95 -18.51 -13.94 13.63
C ALA A 95 -17.44 -13.27 14.50
N TYR A 96 -16.52 -14.04 15.08
CA TYR A 96 -15.40 -13.53 15.86
C TYR A 96 -14.51 -12.58 15.06
N TYR A 97 -14.05 -13.00 13.86
CA TYR A 97 -13.19 -12.15 13.01
C TYR A 97 -13.94 -10.97 12.39
N MET A 98 -15.20 -11.16 11.99
CA MET A 98 -16.03 -10.06 11.46
C MET A 98 -16.27 -8.98 12.52
N LYS A 99 -16.50 -9.37 13.78
CA LYS A 99 -16.62 -8.42 14.90
C LYS A 99 -15.32 -7.66 15.14
N ALA A 100 -14.17 -8.33 15.05
CA ALA A 100 -12.86 -7.69 15.19
C ALA A 100 -12.54 -6.69 14.07
N ALA A 101 -13.08 -6.91 12.86
CA ALA A 101 -12.96 -5.96 11.74
C ALA A 101 -13.84 -4.71 11.92
N ALA A 102 -15.07 -4.90 12.41
CA ALA A 102 -16.00 -3.80 12.69
C ALA A 102 -15.53 -2.96 13.89
N THR A 103 -15.01 -3.62 14.92
CA THR A 103 -14.62 -3.01 16.20
C THR A 103 -13.15 -3.30 16.51
N GLN A 104 -12.88 -4.28 17.37
CA GLN A 104 -11.55 -4.75 17.77
C GLN A 104 -11.62 -6.19 18.31
N PHE A 105 -10.48 -6.86 18.42
CA PHE A 105 -10.39 -8.13 19.13
C PHE A 105 -10.69 -7.93 20.63
N PRO A 106 -11.33 -8.92 21.29
CA PRO A 106 -11.56 -8.86 22.72
C PRO A 106 -10.22 -8.86 23.46
N LEU A 107 -10.09 -7.99 24.45
CA LEU A 107 -8.91 -7.84 25.29
C LEU A 107 -9.24 -8.12 26.76
N PRO A 108 -8.27 -8.56 27.57
CA PRO A 108 -8.43 -8.63 29.02
C PRO A 108 -8.81 -7.27 29.63
N GLU A 109 -9.47 -7.30 30.79
CA GLU A 109 -9.79 -6.08 31.53
C GLU A 109 -8.52 -5.27 31.85
N GLY A 110 -8.62 -3.94 31.73
CA GLY A 110 -7.49 -3.03 31.93
C GLY A 110 -6.54 -2.90 30.72
N MET A 111 -6.73 -3.68 29.65
CA MET A 111 -5.92 -3.58 28.43
C MET A 111 -6.65 -2.80 27.33
N ASN A 112 -6.04 -1.70 26.87
CA ASN A 112 -6.57 -0.85 25.81
C ASN A 112 -5.57 -0.78 24.63
N LEU A 113 -5.54 -1.84 23.82
CA LEU A 113 -4.71 -1.92 22.62
C LEU A 113 -5.60 -1.81 21.37
N PRO A 114 -5.18 -1.07 20.32
CA PRO A 114 -5.95 -0.91 19.10
C PRO A 114 -5.84 -2.15 18.18
N LEU A 115 -6.16 -3.34 18.70
CA LEU A 115 -6.12 -4.60 17.95
C LEU A 115 -7.35 -4.73 17.06
N THR A 116 -7.33 -4.03 15.93
CA THR A 116 -8.40 -4.11 14.93
C THR A 116 -7.96 -4.91 13.71
N LEU A 117 -8.88 -5.67 13.13
CA LEU A 117 -8.60 -6.40 11.89
C LEU A 117 -8.87 -5.49 10.70
N ARG A 118 -7.81 -5.07 10.01
CA ARG A 118 -7.90 -4.14 8.87
C ARG A 118 -7.12 -4.66 7.68
N HIS A 119 -7.56 -4.27 6.50
CA HIS A 119 -6.73 -4.36 5.32
C HIS A 119 -5.88 -3.09 5.22
N TYR A 120 -4.57 -3.24 5.45
CA TYR A 120 -3.62 -2.16 5.29
C TYR A 120 -3.00 -2.18 3.90
N ARG A 121 -2.97 -1.03 3.25
CA ARG A 121 -2.30 -0.80 1.96
C ARG A 121 -1.38 0.39 2.12
N VAL A 122 -0.17 0.31 1.59
CA VAL A 122 0.76 1.44 1.59
C VAL A 122 0.86 1.97 0.17
N PHE A 123 0.59 3.25 -0.01
CA PHE A 123 0.80 3.91 -1.30
C PHE A 123 1.99 4.84 -1.22
N ILE A 124 2.84 4.77 -2.23
CA ILE A 124 4.04 5.59 -2.35
C ILE A 124 3.88 6.40 -3.63
N SER A 125 3.78 7.71 -3.49
CA SER A 125 3.61 8.60 -4.63
C SER A 125 4.77 9.58 -4.72
N TYR A 126 5.20 9.81 -5.95
CA TYR A 126 6.25 10.76 -6.28
C TYR A 126 5.79 11.64 -7.44
N CYS A 127 6.01 12.95 -7.32
CA CYS A 127 5.67 13.94 -8.34
C CYS A 127 6.83 14.90 -8.53
N SER A 128 7.30 15.07 -9.76
CA SER A 128 8.24 16.14 -10.11
C SER A 128 7.63 17.13 -11.11
N PRO A 129 8.11 18.40 -11.13
CA PRO A 129 7.71 19.35 -12.15
C PRO A 129 8.08 18.87 -13.57
N SER A 130 7.09 18.81 -14.46
CA SER A 130 7.29 18.60 -15.89
C SER A 130 6.18 19.32 -16.68
N LYS A 131 6.54 20.49 -17.22
CA LYS A 131 5.63 21.28 -18.07
C LYS A 131 5.51 20.70 -19.47
N LYS A 132 6.64 20.33 -20.07
CA LYS A 132 6.70 19.85 -21.47
C LYS A 132 6.37 18.37 -21.60
N LYS A 133 6.55 17.56 -20.54
CA LYS A 133 6.34 16.10 -20.57
C LYS A 133 7.07 15.47 -21.75
N SER A 134 8.32 15.89 -21.91
CA SER A 134 9.12 15.48 -23.06
C SER A 134 9.39 13.97 -22.99
N ARG A 135 9.76 13.35 -24.12
CA ARG A 135 10.17 11.94 -24.12
C ARG A 135 11.35 11.69 -23.16
N ALA A 136 12.23 12.67 -22.97
CA ALA A 136 13.32 12.58 -22.01
C ALA A 136 12.81 12.58 -20.56
N ASP A 137 11.84 13.45 -20.23
CA ASP A 137 11.22 13.52 -18.89
C ASP A 137 10.53 12.20 -18.54
N ILE A 138 9.82 11.61 -19.51
CA ILE A 138 9.15 10.32 -19.36
C ILE A 138 10.18 9.22 -19.08
N LEU A 139 11.26 9.15 -19.88
CA LEU A 139 12.30 8.16 -19.73
C LEU A 139 13.04 8.28 -18.39
N GLU A 140 13.30 9.51 -17.94
CA GLU A 140 13.90 9.79 -16.63
C GLU A 140 12.99 9.29 -15.51
N MET A 141 11.69 9.56 -15.60
CA MET A 141 10.70 9.09 -14.62
C MET A 141 10.58 7.57 -14.60
N GLU A 142 10.54 6.91 -15.77
CA GLU A 142 10.53 5.45 -15.87
C GLU A 142 11.79 4.82 -15.24
N ASN A 143 12.95 5.42 -15.46
CA ASN A 143 14.20 4.98 -14.84
C ASN A 143 14.15 5.16 -13.32
N LEU A 144 13.61 6.28 -12.83
CA LEU A 144 13.43 6.52 -11.41
C LEU A 144 12.50 5.48 -10.78
N VAL A 145 11.38 5.15 -11.42
CA VAL A 145 10.47 4.07 -10.97
C VAL A 145 11.22 2.75 -10.84
N LYS A 146 12.01 2.36 -11.85
CA LYS A 146 12.79 1.11 -11.82
C LYS A 146 13.78 1.08 -10.65
N ILE A 147 14.51 2.17 -10.45
CA ILE A 147 15.48 2.30 -9.34
C ILE A 147 14.78 2.17 -7.99
N ILE A 148 13.67 2.91 -7.79
CA ILE A 148 12.94 2.91 -6.53
C ILE A 148 12.33 1.54 -6.23
N ARG A 149 11.73 0.88 -7.24
CA ARG A 149 11.21 -0.48 -7.09
C ARG A 149 12.31 -1.48 -6.73
N ALA A 150 13.48 -1.37 -7.35
CA ALA A 150 14.62 -2.21 -7.01
C ALA A 150 15.11 -1.97 -5.58
N SER A 151 15.13 -0.71 -5.12
CA SER A 151 15.47 -0.37 -3.73
C SER A 151 14.47 -0.94 -2.72
N PHE A 152 13.16 -0.80 -2.99
CA PHE A 152 12.14 -1.41 -2.13
C PHE A 152 12.25 -2.94 -2.11
N HIS A 153 12.50 -3.55 -3.26
CA HIS A 153 12.71 -5.00 -3.34
C HIS A 153 13.93 -5.44 -2.51
N GLY A 154 15.04 -4.70 -2.56
CA GLY A 154 16.21 -4.94 -1.70
C GLY A 154 15.90 -4.81 -0.21
N ALA A 155 14.97 -3.92 0.16
CA ALA A 155 14.44 -3.78 1.51
C ALA A 155 13.36 -4.82 1.87
N LYS A 156 13.16 -5.85 1.04
CA LYS A 156 12.12 -6.89 1.16
C LYS A 156 10.69 -6.35 1.15
N ILE A 157 10.49 -5.16 0.57
CA ILE A 157 9.18 -4.54 0.38
C ILE A 157 8.75 -4.76 -1.07
N THR A 158 7.73 -5.60 -1.27
CA THR A 158 7.19 -5.84 -2.60
C THR A 158 6.32 -4.66 -3.02
N THR A 159 6.53 -4.19 -4.25
CA THR A 159 5.78 -3.06 -4.84
C THR A 159 5.12 -3.45 -6.15
N GLN A 160 3.93 -2.90 -6.40
CA GLN A 160 3.18 -3.03 -7.63
C GLN A 160 2.69 -1.66 -8.11
N THR A 161 2.42 -1.55 -9.40
CA THR A 161 1.82 -0.35 -9.98
C THR A 161 0.33 -0.32 -9.64
N VAL A 162 -0.25 0.87 -9.42
CA VAL A 162 -1.67 1.05 -9.09
C VAL A 162 -2.54 1.12 -10.34
#